data_AF-A0AAF0UTE0-F1
#
_entry.id   AF-A0AAF0UTE0-F1
#
_cell.length_a   1.000
_cell.length_b   1.000
_cell.length_c   1.000
_cell.angle_alpha   90.00
_cell.angle_beta   90.00
_cell.angle_gamma   90.00
#
_symmetry.space_group_name_H-M   'P 1'
#
loop_
_entity.id
_entity.type
_entity.pdbx_description
1 polymer ?
#
loop_
_entity_poly.entity_id
_entity_poly.type
_entity_poly.pdbx_seq_one_letter_code
_entity_poly.pdbx_strand_id
1 'polypeptide(L)' 'MTSVVAELTWLTRLFKELGISIHQPIHLHCDSKVVIQIAHNLIFHERTKHVDIDCHFVRDKIVQGMIKTQHLIGHKDQ' A
#
# COMPACT_ATOMS: atom_id res chain seq x y z
N MET A 1 6.23 -3.50 -1.36
CA MET A 1 4.99 -2.78 -1.05
C MET A 1 3.79 -3.72 -0.97
N THR A 2 3.62 -4.65 -1.91
CA THR A 2 2.53 -5.64 -1.91
C THR A 2 2.46 -6.50 -0.65
N SER A 3 3.57 -7.07 -0.17
CA SER A 3 3.59 -7.85 1.10
C SER A 3 3.04 -7.04 2.27
N VAL A 4 3.52 -5.80 2.43
CA VAL A 4 3.07 -4.92 3.52
C VAL A 4 1.57 -4.62 3.40
N VAL A 5 1.07 -4.36 2.19
CA VAL A 5 -0.36 -4.14 1.95
C VAL A 5 -1.19 -5.41 2.24
N ALA A 6 -0.66 -6.59 1.92
CA ALA A 6 -1.30 -7.87 2.21
C ALA A 6 -1.33 -8.16 3.73
N GLU A 7 -0.23 -7.94 4.44
CA GLU A 7 -0.14 -8.06 5.90
C GLU A 7 -1.08 -7.08 6.60
N LEU A 8 -1.12 -5.81 6.17
CA LEU A 8 -2.08 -4.83 6.70
C LEU A 8 -3.53 -5.24 6.42
N THR A 9 -3.81 -5.82 5.25
CA THR A 9 -5.13 -6.35 4.91
C THR A 9 -5.51 -7.50 5.84
N TRP A 10 -4.58 -8.42 6.07
CA TRP A 10 -4.80 -9.55 6.96
C TRP A 10 -4.99 -9.10 8.41
N LEU A 11 -4.13 -8.22 8.93
CA LEU A 11 -4.26 -7.65 10.27
C LEU A 11 -5.59 -6.92 10.45
N THR A 12 -5.99 -6.08 9.50
CA THR A 12 -7.28 -5.36 9.58
C THR A 12 -8.47 -6.32 9.66
N ARG A 13 -8.43 -7.43 8.93
CA ARG A 13 -9.45 -8.48 9.01
C ARG A 13 -9.42 -9.18 10.37
N LEU A 14 -8.23 -9.55 10.86
CA LEU A 14 -8.05 -10.17 12.16
C LEU A 14 -8.59 -9.28 13.29
N PHE A 15 -8.24 -7.99 13.29
CA PHE A 15 -8.75 -7.06 14.30
C PHE A 15 -10.27 -6.92 14.24
N LYS A 16 -10.85 -6.90 13.04
CA LYS A 16 -12.30 -6.89 12.87
C LYS A 16 -12.97 -8.14 13.46
N GLU A 17 -12.37 -9.32 13.28
CA GLU A 17 -12.85 -10.57 13.89
C GLU A 17 -12.75 -10.55 15.41
N LEU A 18 -11.74 -9.87 15.96
CA LEU A 18 -11.59 -9.63 17.39
C LEU A 18 -12.50 -8.51 17.93
N GLY A 19 -13.34 -7.90 17.08
CA GLY A 19 -14.23 -6.79 17.46
C GLY A 19 -13.52 -5.43 17.59
N ILE A 20 -12.28 -5.32 17.15
CA ILE A 20 -11.47 -4.10 17.20
C ILE A 20 -11.56 -3.38 15.84
N SER A 21 -12.06 -2.14 15.85
CA SER A 21 -12.12 -1.32 14.64
C SER A 21 -10.81 -0.57 14.42
N ILE A 22 -10.16 -0.81 13.27
CA ILE A 22 -9.02 -0.01 12.82
C ILE A 22 -9.50 1.22 12.06
N HIS A 23 -8.94 2.38 12.42
CA HIS A 23 -9.19 3.62 11.70
C HIS A 23 -8.48 3.60 10.33
N GLN A 24 -9.25 3.81 9.26
CA GLN A 24 -8.78 3.87 7.88
C GLN A 24 -8.85 5.32 7.35
N PRO A 25 -7.95 5.75 6.45
CA PRO A 25 -6.87 4.97 5.84
C PRO A 25 -5.68 4.74 6.77
N ILE A 26 -5.03 3.58 6.61
CA ILE A 26 -3.73 3.27 7.21
C ILE A 26 -2.66 4.04 6.43
N HIS A 27 -1.87 4.86 7.11
CA HIS A 27 -0.81 5.64 6.50
C HIS A 27 0.43 4.78 6.32
N LEU A 28 0.79 4.50 5.06
CA LEU A 28 1.97 3.75 4.70
C LEU A 28 3.09 4.71 4.31
N HIS A 29 4.13 4.79 5.12
CA HIS A 29 5.25 5.67 4.90
C HIS A 29 6.32 4.99 4.02
N CYS A 30 6.73 5.64 2.94
CA CYS A 30 7.78 5.14 2.05
C CYS A 30 8.73 6.29 1.67
N ASP A 31 10.03 6.06 1.81
CA ASP A 31 11.12 6.96 1.44
C ASP A 31 11.33 7.03 -0.09
N SER A 32 10.91 6.01 -0.83
CA SER A 32 11.05 6.01 -2.28
C SER A 32 9.81 6.59 -2.97
N LYS A 33 9.96 7.80 -3.54
CA LYS A 33 8.94 8.41 -4.41
C LYS A 33 8.58 7.52 -5.60
N VAL A 34 9.56 6.79 -6.14
CA VAL A 34 9.35 5.86 -7.26
C VAL A 34 8.41 4.74 -6.86
N VAL A 35 8.57 4.15 -5.67
CA VAL A 35 7.69 3.07 -5.19
C VAL A 35 6.26 3.59 -4.96
N ILE A 36 6.10 4.82 -4.46
CA ILE A 36 4.78 5.46 -4.30
C ILE A 36 4.12 5.71 -5.65
N GLN A 37 4.87 6.26 -6.62
CA GLN A 37 4.35 6.51 -7.96
C GLN A 37 4.00 5.21 -8.68
N ILE A 38 4.82 4.16 -8.53
CA ILE A 38 4.51 2.83 -9.05
C ILE A 38 3.19 2.38 -8.45
N ALA A 39 3.01 2.37 -7.13
CA ALA A 39 1.74 1.94 -6.50
C ALA A 39 0.50 2.74 -6.93
N HIS A 40 0.66 4.02 -7.29
CA HIS A 40 -0.44 4.85 -7.78
C HIS A 40 -0.72 4.70 -9.29
N ASN A 41 0.30 4.43 -10.12
CA ASN A 41 0.19 4.45 -11.58
C ASN A 41 0.78 3.17 -12.22
N LEU A 42 0.17 2.04 -11.91
CA LEU A 42 0.62 0.68 -12.28
C LEU A 42 0.42 0.32 -13.76
N ILE A 43 0.79 1.22 -14.67
CA ILE A 43 0.93 0.90 -16.09
C ILE A 43 2.37 0.45 -16.31
N PHE A 44 2.66 -0.80 -15.98
CA PHE A 44 3.78 -1.50 -16.60
C PHE A 44 3.20 -2.35 -17.73
N HIS A 45 3.16 -1.76 -18.92
CA HIS A 45 3.01 -2.55 -20.13
C HIS A 45 4.27 -3.44 -20.25
N GLU A 46 4.01 -4.73 -20.49
CA GLU A 46 4.98 -5.75 -20.91
C GLU A 46 5.65 -6.60 -19.79
N ARG A 47 5.13 -7.83 -19.64
CA ARG A 47 5.84 -9.11 -19.43
C ARG A 47 5.91 -9.86 -18.09
N THR A 48 5.18 -9.49 -17.02
CA THR A 48 5.09 -10.39 -15.84
C THR A 48 3.68 -10.47 -15.26
N LYS A 49 2.97 -11.56 -15.58
CA LYS A 49 1.59 -11.84 -15.12
C LYS A 49 1.41 -11.81 -13.59
N HIS A 50 2.47 -12.03 -12.82
CA HIS A 50 2.46 -11.95 -11.35
C HIS A 50 2.57 -10.50 -10.82
N VAL A 51 3.33 -9.65 -11.50
CA VAL A 51 3.48 -8.23 -11.12
C VAL A 51 2.14 -7.51 -11.28
N ASP A 52 1.38 -7.82 -12.33
CA ASP A 52 0.10 -7.16 -12.58
C ASP A 52 -0.95 -7.42 -11.48
N ILE A 53 -1.02 -8.65 -10.96
CA ILE A 53 -1.95 -9.02 -9.87
C ILE A 53 -1.60 -8.30 -8.56
N ASP A 54 -0.33 -8.35 -8.18
CA ASP A 54 0.19 -7.69 -6.99
C ASP A 54 -0.04 -6.17 -7.04
N CYS A 55 0.12 -5.61 -8.23
CA CYS A 55 -0.10 -4.21 -8.50
C CYS A 55 -1.58 -3.84 -8.41
N HIS A 56 -2.46 -4.56 -9.13
CA HIS A 56 -3.90 -4.35 -9.05
C HIS A 56 -4.41 -4.41 -7.61
N PHE A 57 -3.92 -5.38 -6.83
CA PHE A 57 -4.26 -5.51 -5.42
C PHE A 57 -3.89 -4.28 -4.60
N VAL A 58 -2.65 -3.78 -4.73
CA VAL A 58 -2.22 -2.57 -4.00
C VAL A 58 -3.04 -1.35 -4.41
N ARG A 59 -3.28 -1.17 -5.71
CA ARG A 59 -4.09 -0.06 -6.23
C ARG A 59 -5.52 -0.11 -5.70
N ASP A 60 -6.14 -1.29 -5.69
CA ASP A 60 -7.49 -1.49 -5.18
C ASP A 60 -7.58 -1.09 -3.69
N LYS A 61 -6.58 -1.44 -2.87
CA LYS A 61 -6.53 -1.01 -1.46
C LYS A 61 -6.34 0.48 -1.25
N ILE A 62 -5.61 1.15 -2.14
CA ILE A 62 -5.48 2.61 -2.11
C ILE A 62 -6.80 3.29 -2.53
N VAL A 63 -7.43 2.81 -3.60
CA VAL A 63 -8.71 3.34 -4.11
C VAL A 63 -9.86 3.09 -3.14
N GLN A 64 -9.88 1.93 -2.47
CA GLN A 64 -10.84 1.62 -1.40
C GLN A 64 -10.67 2.50 -0.15
N GLY A 65 -9.63 3.34 -0.09
CA GLY A 65 -9.35 4.19 1.07
C GLY A 65 -8.85 3.41 2.28
N MET A 66 -8.46 2.15 2.10
CA MET A 66 -7.89 1.35 3.18
C MET A 66 -6.46 1.80 3.50
N ILE A 67 -5.68 2.17 2.48
CA ILE A 67 -4.28 2.56 2.61
C ILE A 67 -4.06 3.92 1.93
N LYS A 68 -3.27 4.77 2.59
CA LYS A 68 -2.79 6.02 2.02
C LYS A 68 -1.26 6.03 2.07
N THR A 69 -0.61 6.01 0.92
CA THR A 69 0.85 6.09 0.87
C THR A 69 1.33 7.53 1.06
N GLN A 70 2.31 7.74 1.93
CA GLN A 70 2.94 9.04 2.18
C GLN A 70 4.44 8.94 1.96
N HIS A 71 5.00 9.94 1.27
CA HIS A 71 6.43 10.04 1.11
C HIS A 71 7.07 10.59 2.39
N LEU A 72 8.03 9.85 2.95
CA LEU A 72 8.89 10.38 3.99
C LEU A 72 9.96 11.26 3.34
N ILE A 73 9.85 12.56 3.56
CA ILE A 73 10.97 13.47 3.32
C ILE A 73 11.87 13.30 4.55
N GLY A 74 12.94 12.51 4.41
CA GLY A 74 13.97 12.43 5.44
C GLY A 74 14.39 13.85 5.81
N HIS A 75 14.29 14.17 7.09
CA HIS A 75 14.92 15.35 7.68
C HIS A 75 16.38 15.29 7.25
N LYS A 76 16.82 16.23 6.40
CA LYS A 76 18.24 16.40 6.12
C LYS A 76 18.89 16.61 7.49
N ASP A 77 19.82 15.73 7.84
CA ASP A 77 20.84 16.01 8.83
C ASP A 77 21.39 17.43 8.54
N GLN A 78 21.22 18.32 9.51
CA GLN A 78 21.87 19.63 9.56
C GLN A 78 23.14 19.50 10.39
#